data_AF-A0A956RZP0-F1
#
_entry.id   AF-A0A956RZP0-F1
#
_cell.length_a   1.000
_cell.length_b   1.000
_cell.length_c   1.000
_cell.angle_alpha   90.00
_cell.angle_beta   90.00
_cell.angle_gamma   90.00
#
_symmetry.space_group_name_H-M   'P 1'
#
loop_
_entity.id
_entity.type
_entity.pdbx_description
1 polymer ?
#
loop_
_entity_poly.entity_id
_entity_poly.type
_entity_poly.pdbx_seq_one_letter_code
_entity_poly.pdbx_strand_id
1 'polypeptide(L)'
;RLIAVFEPTEQEMIRIRLAETLQAVVSQRLLPRSDGQGRVVAAEVMLVTGTIRDCVRDPDRIEEISELIEEGRGHYGSQTFDQHLMELVRAGFVEFEVAKAAANNPNDFDLKMNLFGDSSPQDRISGGREGGMAQEMAQFFT
;
A
#
# COMPACT_ATOMS: atom_id res chain seq x y z
N ARG A 1 -5.71 -20.75 -0.44
CA ARG A 1 -7.06 -21.21 -0.90
C ARG A 1 -6.95 -22.31 -1.95
N LEU A 2 -6.19 -22.11 -3.04
CA LEU A 2 -6.05 -23.12 -4.10
C LEU A 2 -5.50 -24.47 -3.60
N ILE A 3 -4.48 -24.47 -2.74
CA ILE A 3 -3.91 -25.72 -2.19
C ILE A 3 -4.90 -26.43 -1.25
N ALA A 4 -5.71 -25.68 -0.51
CA ALA A 4 -6.58 -26.21 0.53
C ALA A 4 -7.80 -27.00 0.00
N VAL A 5 -8.04 -27.04 -1.31
CA VAL A 5 -9.11 -27.86 -1.92
C VAL A 5 -8.69 -29.30 -2.15
N PHE A 6 -7.39 -29.60 -2.01
CA PHE A 6 -6.82 -30.94 -2.19
C PHE A 6 -6.64 -31.64 -0.85
N GLU A 7 -6.64 -32.98 -0.88
CA GLU A 7 -6.40 -33.80 0.30
C GLU A 7 -5.01 -33.53 0.88
N PRO A 8 -4.82 -33.59 2.22
CA PRO A 8 -3.55 -33.20 2.86
C PRO A 8 -2.31 -33.90 2.29
N THR A 9 -2.46 -35.14 1.84
CA THR A 9 -1.39 -35.95 1.23
C THR A 9 -0.96 -35.46 -0.16
N GLU A 10 -1.83 -34.73 -0.86
CA GLU A 10 -1.57 -34.19 -2.20
C GLU A 10 -1.06 -32.74 -2.16
N GLN A 11 -1.33 -32.02 -1.07
CA GLN A 11 -1.07 -30.58 -0.96
C GLN A 11 0.40 -30.21 -1.18
N GLU A 12 1.34 -31.01 -0.69
CA GLU A 12 2.77 -30.77 -0.87
C GLU A 12 3.16 -30.81 -2.36
N MET A 13 2.73 -31.85 -3.08
CA MET A 13 3.04 -32.00 -4.50
C MET A 13 2.38 -30.89 -5.34
N ILE A 14 1.13 -30.54 -5.02
CA ILE A 14 0.41 -29.45 -5.70
C ILE A 14 1.11 -28.11 -5.48
N ARG A 15 1.60 -27.85 -4.27
CA ARG A 15 2.34 -26.64 -3.92
C ARG A 15 3.61 -26.48 -4.75
N ILE A 16 4.40 -27.55 -4.88
CA ILE A 16 5.63 -27.54 -5.69
C ILE A 16 5.31 -27.20 -7.15
N ARG A 17 4.31 -27.88 -7.73
CA ARG A 17 3.86 -27.63 -9.12
C ARG A 17 3.31 -26.22 -9.32
N LEU A 18 2.56 -25.71 -8.34
CA LEU A 18 2.06 -24.34 -8.36
C LEU A 18 3.21 -23.34 -8.38
N ALA A 19 4.21 -23.51 -7.52
CA ALA A 19 5.37 -22.63 -7.48
C ALA A 19 6.13 -22.58 -8.81
N GLU A 20 6.21 -23.70 -9.53
CA GLU A 20 6.90 -23.77 -10.82
C GLU A 20 6.18 -23.06 -11.96
N THR A 21 4.84 -23.07 -11.91
CA THR A 21 3.99 -22.60 -13.01
C THR A 21 3.40 -21.20 -12.78
N LEU A 22 3.21 -20.79 -11.52
CA LEU A 22 2.66 -19.49 -11.17
C LEU A 22 3.59 -18.36 -11.65
N GLN A 23 3.04 -17.43 -12.43
CA GLN A 23 3.80 -16.29 -12.96
C GLN A 23 3.46 -14.99 -12.24
N ALA A 24 2.18 -14.79 -11.95
CA ALA A 24 1.68 -13.62 -11.25
C ALA A 24 0.32 -13.91 -10.61
N VAL A 25 -0.03 -13.11 -9.60
CA VAL A 25 -1.38 -13.01 -9.06
C VAL A 25 -1.80 -11.56 -9.10
N VAL A 26 -3.00 -11.31 -9.64
CA VAL A 26 -3.62 -9.98 -9.64
C VAL A 26 -4.92 -10.08 -8.88
N SER A 27 -5.00 -9.38 -7.75
CA SER A 27 -6.19 -9.29 -6.92
C SER A 27 -6.82 -7.92 -7.13
N GLN A 28 -8.13 -7.85 -7.36
CA GLN A 28 -8.83 -6.61 -7.70
C GLN A 28 -10.03 -6.36 -6.79
N ARG A 29 -10.29 -5.08 -6.49
CA ARG A 29 -11.49 -4.59 -5.82
C ARG A 29 -12.02 -3.37 -6.58
N LEU A 30 -13.32 -3.35 -6.85
CA LEU A 30 -13.96 -2.20 -7.47
C LEU A 30 -14.50 -1.25 -6.40
N LEU A 31 -14.00 -0.02 -6.39
CA LEU A 31 -14.37 1.01 -5.44
C LEU A 31 -15.22 2.08 -6.12
N PRO A 32 -16.22 2.66 -5.44
CA PRO A 32 -16.92 3.83 -5.96
C PRO A 32 -15.93 4.97 -6.15
N ARG A 33 -16.05 5.68 -7.28
CA ARG A 33 -15.23 6.88 -7.52
C ARG A 33 -15.71 8.05 -6.68
N SER A 34 -14.79 8.92 -6.29
CA SER A 34 -15.08 10.17 -5.58
C SER A 34 -16.03 11.09 -6.35
N ASP A 35 -15.94 11.11 -7.68
CA ASP A 35 -16.82 11.91 -8.54
C ASP A 35 -18.24 11.33 -8.72
N GLY A 36 -18.52 10.17 -8.11
CA GLY A 36 -19.80 9.46 -8.24
C GLY A 36 -20.02 8.81 -9.62
N GLN A 37 -19.09 8.94 -10.56
CA GLN A 37 -19.24 8.47 -11.93
C GLN A 37 -18.62 7.08 -12.12
N GLY A 38 -19.29 6.07 -11.55
CA GLY A 38 -18.93 4.67 -11.72
C GLY A 38 -17.91 4.19 -10.67
N ARG A 39 -16.96 3.35 -11.11
CA ARG A 39 -16.02 2.67 -10.23
C ARG A 39 -14.60 2.72 -10.75
N VAL A 40 -13.64 2.62 -9.84
CA VAL A 40 -12.21 2.50 -10.13
C VAL A 40 -11.69 1.19 -9.54
N VAL A 41 -10.71 0.59 -10.20
CA VAL A 41 -10.08 -0.66 -9.75
C VAL A 41 -8.96 -0.31 -8.78
N ALA A 42 -9.06 -0.78 -7.54
CA ALA A 42 -7.91 -0.99 -6.68
C ALA A 42 -7.37 -2.39 -6.95
N ALA A 43 -6.05 -2.52 -7.07
CA ALA A 43 -5.40 -3.78 -7.45
C ALA A 43 -4.10 -4.00 -6.68
N GLU A 44 -3.93 -5.23 -6.22
CA GLU A 44 -2.67 -5.80 -5.78
C GLU A 44 -2.10 -6.68 -6.88
N VAL A 45 -0.81 -6.54 -7.13
CA VAL A 45 -0.10 -7.27 -8.18
C VAL A 45 1.11 -7.92 -7.54
N MET A 46 1.16 -9.24 -7.58
CA MET A 46 2.31 -10.03 -7.16
C MET A 46 2.91 -10.69 -8.39
N LEU A 47 4.11 -10.29 -8.80
CA LEU A 47 4.91 -11.06 -9.74
C LEU A 47 5.70 -12.15 -9.02
N VAL A 48 5.77 -13.34 -9.60
CA VAL A 48 6.49 -14.46 -8.99
C VAL A 48 7.99 -14.37 -9.31
N THR A 49 8.73 -13.79 -8.37
CA THR A 49 10.20 -13.81 -8.35
C THR A 49 10.73 -15.16 -7.85
N GLY A 50 12.06 -15.35 -7.89
CA GLY A 50 12.70 -16.53 -7.29
C GLY A 50 12.38 -16.68 -5.81
N THR A 51 12.48 -15.60 -5.03
CA THR A 51 12.17 -15.62 -3.60
C THR A 51 10.70 -15.94 -3.33
N ILE A 52 9.76 -15.31 -4.06
CA ILE A 52 8.33 -15.61 -3.92
C ILE A 52 8.04 -17.07 -4.28
N ARG A 53 8.71 -17.62 -5.30
CA ARG A 53 8.59 -19.04 -5.66
C ARG A 53 9.00 -19.95 -4.50
N ASP A 54 10.08 -19.62 -3.80
CA ASP A 54 10.52 -20.38 -2.64
C ASP A 54 9.54 -20.23 -1.47
N CYS A 55 8.98 -19.04 -1.24
CA CYS A 55 7.91 -18.83 -0.25
C CYS A 55 6.62 -19.60 -0.58
N VAL A 56 6.30 -19.79 -1.87
CA VAL A 56 5.14 -20.62 -2.26
C VAL A 56 5.41 -22.10 -1.95
N ARG A 57 6.64 -22.58 -2.11
CA ARG A 57 7.07 -23.96 -1.82
C ARG A 57 7.09 -24.28 -0.33
N ASP A 58 7.48 -23.32 0.50
CA ASP A 58 7.61 -23.48 1.94
C ASP A 58 6.38 -22.92 2.68
N PRO A 59 5.53 -23.75 3.30
CA PRO A 59 4.34 -23.27 4.00
C PRO A 59 4.64 -22.31 5.15
N ASP A 60 5.83 -22.37 5.75
CA ASP A 60 6.20 -21.55 6.90
C ASP A 60 6.61 -20.12 6.49
N ARG A 61 6.81 -19.90 5.18
CA ARG A 61 7.29 -18.63 4.61
C ARG A 61 6.24 -17.85 3.84
N ILE A 62 4.97 -18.28 3.90
CA ILE A 62 3.87 -17.63 3.17
C ILE A 62 3.67 -16.18 3.65
N GLU A 63 3.89 -15.92 4.94
CA GLU A 63 3.68 -14.59 5.52
C GLU A 63 4.66 -13.54 4.96
N GLU A 64 5.88 -13.95 4.58
CA GLU A 64 6.90 -13.10 3.95
C GLU A 64 6.46 -12.52 2.60
N ILE A 65 5.52 -13.17 1.91
CA ILE A 65 5.09 -12.77 0.55
C ILE A 65 4.55 -11.34 0.54
N SER A 66 3.86 -10.91 1.60
CA SER A 66 3.26 -9.57 1.66
C SER A 66 4.33 -8.47 1.62
N GLU A 67 5.41 -8.66 2.37
CA GLU A 67 6.56 -7.74 2.41
C GLU A 67 7.31 -7.75 1.07
N LEU A 68 7.51 -8.94 0.48
CA LEU A 68 8.15 -9.08 -0.84
C LEU A 68 7.36 -8.39 -1.97
N ILE A 69 6.03 -8.35 -1.89
CA ILE A 69 5.20 -7.58 -2.83
C ILE A 69 5.44 -6.08 -2.65
N GLU A 70 5.49 -5.60 -1.40
CA GLU A 70 5.68 -4.19 -1.06
C GLU A 70 7.03 -3.67 -1.55
N GLU A 71 8.11 -4.40 -1.26
CA GLU A 71 9.48 -4.11 -1.70
C GLU A 71 9.66 -4.27 -3.21
N GLY A 72 8.93 -5.20 -3.82
CA GLY A 72 9.02 -5.53 -5.24
C GLY A 72 8.55 -4.42 -6.18
N ARG A 73 7.97 -3.33 -5.64
CA ARG A 73 7.38 -2.26 -6.42
C ARG A 73 8.34 -1.55 -7.37
N GLY A 74 9.49 -1.11 -6.87
CA GLY A 74 10.45 -0.38 -7.68
C GLY A 74 11.17 -1.25 -8.73
N HIS A 75 11.32 -2.54 -8.45
CA HIS A 75 12.18 -3.43 -9.23
C HIS A 75 11.43 -4.33 -10.20
N TYR A 76 10.27 -4.82 -9.78
CA TYR A 76 9.50 -5.82 -10.52
C TYR A 76 8.13 -5.30 -10.95
N GLY A 77 7.68 -4.16 -10.43
CA GLY A 77 6.33 -3.65 -10.69
C GLY A 77 5.23 -4.40 -9.92
N SER A 78 5.61 -5.13 -8.86
CA SER A 78 4.65 -5.60 -7.86
C SER A 78 4.03 -4.41 -7.12
N GLN A 79 2.89 -4.60 -6.47
CA GLN A 79 2.31 -3.59 -5.59
C GLN A 79 1.30 -4.22 -4.64
N THR A 80 1.28 -3.77 -3.39
CA THR A 80 0.25 -4.18 -2.44
C THR A 80 -1.05 -3.43 -2.70
N PHE A 81 -2.17 -3.96 -2.19
CA PHE A 81 -3.44 -3.23 -2.21
C PHE A 81 -3.32 -1.85 -1.57
N ASP A 82 -2.71 -1.78 -0.38
CA ASP A 82 -2.62 -0.53 0.38
C ASP A 82 -1.78 0.51 -0.36
N GLN A 83 -0.67 0.11 -1.01
CA GLN A 83 0.12 0.99 -1.88
C GLN A 83 -0.72 1.64 -2.99
N HIS A 84 -1.54 0.84 -3.70
CA HIS A 84 -2.38 1.35 -4.77
C HIS A 84 -3.58 2.16 -4.25
N LEU A 85 -4.17 1.77 -3.10
CA LEU A 85 -5.22 2.54 -2.44
C LEU A 85 -4.72 3.95 -2.05
N MET A 86 -3.50 4.04 -1.50
CA MET A 86 -2.90 5.33 -1.16
C MET A 86 -2.76 6.24 -2.40
N GLU A 87 -2.39 5.68 -3.54
CA GLU A 87 -2.30 6.42 -4.79
C GLU A 87 -3.66 6.88 -5.31
N LEU A 88 -4.67 6.00 -5.27
CA LEU A 88 -6.02 6.35 -5.69
C LEU A 88 -6.61 7.50 -4.86
N VAL A 89 -6.33 7.52 -3.54
CA VAL A 89 -6.74 8.63 -2.66
C VAL A 89 -5.95 9.90 -2.98
N ARG A 90 -4.62 9.81 -3.10
CA ARG A 90 -3.77 10.98 -3.44
C ARG A 90 -4.11 11.58 -4.79
N ALA A 91 -4.53 10.76 -5.75
CA ALA A 91 -4.98 11.18 -7.07
C ALA A 91 -6.44 11.68 -7.09
N GLY A 92 -7.18 11.59 -5.98
CA GLY A 92 -8.57 12.03 -5.88
C GLY A 92 -9.58 11.12 -6.60
N PHE A 93 -9.21 9.88 -6.92
CA PHE A 93 -10.13 8.92 -7.54
C PHE A 93 -11.05 8.24 -6.51
N VAL A 94 -10.59 8.10 -5.27
CA VAL A 94 -11.31 7.43 -4.19
C VAL A 94 -11.22 8.25 -2.90
N GLU A 95 -12.34 8.40 -2.20
CA GLU A 95 -12.38 9.07 -0.90
C GLU A 95 -11.58 8.29 0.15
N PHE A 96 -10.93 9.00 1.07
CA PHE A 96 -10.13 8.37 2.13
C PHE A 96 -10.90 7.30 2.90
N GLU A 97 -12.14 7.60 3.32
CA GLU A 97 -12.97 6.65 4.07
C GLU A 97 -13.33 5.39 3.26
N VAL A 98 -13.52 5.55 1.95
CA VAL A 98 -13.78 4.41 1.04
C VAL A 98 -12.53 3.54 0.92
N ALA A 99 -11.36 4.16 0.78
CA ALA A 99 -10.09 3.43 0.71
C ALA A 99 -9.75 2.74 2.03
N LYS A 100 -9.94 3.41 3.17
CA LYS A 100 -9.73 2.86 4.52
C LYS A 100 -10.63 1.66 4.80
N ALA A 101 -11.90 1.74 4.42
CA ALA A 101 -12.83 0.60 4.53
C ALA A 101 -12.47 -0.57 3.60
N ALA A 102 -11.77 -0.29 2.50
CA ALA A 102 -11.32 -1.29 1.54
C ALA A 102 -9.92 -1.85 1.80
N ALA A 103 -9.15 -1.27 2.72
CA ALA A 103 -7.80 -1.70 3.07
C ALA A 103 -7.79 -3.06 3.77
N ASN A 104 -6.67 -3.79 3.67
CA ASN A 104 -6.54 -5.09 4.35
C ASN A 104 -6.45 -4.92 5.88
N ASN A 105 -5.79 -3.85 6.34
CA ASN A 105 -5.78 -3.43 7.73
C ASN A 105 -6.11 -1.93 7.81
N PRO A 106 -7.36 -1.55 8.15
CA PRO A 106 -7.79 -0.15 8.18
C PRO A 106 -6.97 0.74 9.13
N ASN A 107 -6.45 0.19 10.24
CA ASN A 107 -5.66 0.96 11.20
C ASN A 107 -4.25 1.25 10.69
N ASP A 108 -3.60 0.24 10.08
CA ASP A 108 -2.28 0.41 9.46
C ASP A 108 -2.35 1.36 8.26
N PHE A 109 -3.39 1.25 7.44
CA PHE A 109 -3.64 2.15 6.31
C PHE A 109 -3.80 3.61 6.75
N ASP A 110 -4.59 3.86 7.80
CA ASP A 110 -4.78 5.19 8.38
C ASP A 110 -3.46 5.77 8.90
N LEU A 111 -2.70 4.96 9.64
CA LEU A 111 -1.38 5.35 10.14
C LEU A 111 -0.43 5.71 8.98
N LYS A 112 -0.32 4.85 7.95
CA LYS A 112 0.51 5.09 6.77
C LYS A 112 0.08 6.37 6.04
N MET A 113 -1.21 6.60 5.88
CA MET A 113 -1.71 7.81 5.23
C MET A 113 -1.39 9.09 6.01
N ASN A 114 -1.47 9.07 7.33
CA ASN A 114 -1.15 10.23 8.16
C ASN A 114 0.37 10.48 8.25
N LEU A 115 1.18 9.43 8.33
CA LEU A 115 2.65 9.55 8.39
C LEU A 115 3.26 10.06 7.08
N PHE A 116 2.74 9.61 5.94
CA PHE A 116 3.24 9.99 4.62
C PHE A 116 2.43 11.13 3.97
N GLY A 117 1.30 11.53 4.57
CA GLY A 117 0.40 12.58 4.09
C GLY A 117 0.93 14.00 4.24
N ASP A 118 1.98 14.20 5.05
CA ASP A 118 2.54 15.53 5.38
C ASP A 118 3.75 15.92 4.50
N SER A 119 3.89 15.30 3.32
CA SER A 119 5.00 15.55 2.39
C SER A 119 4.59 16.34 1.13
N SER A 120 3.68 17.32 1.28
CA SER A 120 3.57 18.44 0.34
C SER A 120 4.58 19.54 0.74
N PRO A 121 5.61 19.84 -0.09
CA PRO A 121 6.55 20.94 0.18
C PRO A 121 5.90 22.35 0.22
N GLN A 122 4.59 22.47 -0.05
CA GLN A 122 3.88 23.74 -0.19
C GLN A 122 3.24 24.25 1.11
N ASP A 123 3.05 23.41 2.13
CA ASP A 123 2.41 23.83 3.39
C ASP A 123 3.37 24.38 4.45
N ARG A 124 4.69 24.35 4.20
CA ARG A 124 5.68 24.89 5.15
C ARG A 124 5.82 26.42 5.12
N ILE A 125 5.19 27.12 4.18
CA ILE A 125 5.41 28.56 3.95
C ILE A 125 4.30 29.46 4.53
N SER A 126 3.13 28.94 4.90
CA SER A 126 2.02 29.79 5.40
C SER A 126 2.00 30.01 6.93
N GLY A 127 2.92 29.41 7.68
CA GLY A 127 3.10 29.63 9.13
C GLY A 127 4.00 30.82 9.49
N GLY A 128 3.99 31.89 8.71
CA GLY A 128 4.71 33.13 9.01
C GLY A 128 4.12 33.78 10.27
N ARG A 129 4.72 33.50 11.44
CA ARG A 129 4.63 34.37 12.61
C ARG A 129 5.41 35.67 12.31
N GLU A 130 4.85 36.52 11.47
CA GLU A 130 5.16 37.95 11.49
C GLU A 130 4.36 38.59 12.64
N GLY A 131 5.07 39.21 13.59
CA GLY A 131 4.42 40.07 14.59
C GLY A 131 4.98 40.08 16.01
N GLY A 132 6.21 39.60 16.27
CA GLY A 132 6.74 39.56 17.65
C GLY A 132 8.11 40.17 17.92
N MET A 133 9.01 40.30 16.93
CA MET A 133 10.43 40.59 17.22
C MET A 133 10.90 42.02 16.91
N ALA A 134 10.01 42.92 16.49
CA ALA A 134 10.37 44.30 16.17
C ALA A 134 10.14 45.30 17.33
N GLN A 135 9.48 44.90 18.42
CA GLN A 135 9.16 45.80 19.54
C GLN A 135 10.13 45.71 20.73
N GLU A 136 11.01 44.71 20.79
CA GLU A 136 11.91 44.51 21.94
C GLU A 136 13.34 45.05 21.74
N MET A 137 13.69 45.46 20.51
CA MET A 137 15.03 45.99 20.18
C MET A 137 15.17 47.51 20.33
N ALA A 138 14.10 48.22 20.70
CA ALA A 138 14.11 49.68 20.87
C ALA A 138 14.37 50.15 22.32
N GLN A 139 14.55 49.24 23.28
CA GLN A 139 14.85 49.59 24.69
C GLN A 139 16.34 49.44 25.06
N PHE A 140 17.20 49.02 24.13
CA PHE A 140 18.63 48.82 24.39
C PHE A 140 19.55 49.89 23.78
N PHE A 141 19.00 50.92 23.12
CA PHE A 141 19.76 52.06 22.63
C PHE A 141 19.05 53.39 22.90
N THR A 142 18.82 53.69 24.18
CA THR A 142 18.66 55.06 24.70
C THR A 142 19.31 55.10 26.07
#